data_AF-A0A3P8MFC8-F1
#
_entry.id   AF-A0A3P8MFC8-F1
#
_cell.length_a   1.000
_cell.length_b   1.000
_cell.length_c   1.000
_cell.angle_alpha   90.00
_cell.angle_beta   90.00
_cell.angle_gamma   90.00
#
_symmetry.space_group_name_H-M   'P 1'
#
loop_
_entity.id
_entity.type
_entity.pdbx_description
1 polymer ?
#
loop_
_entity_poly.entity_id
_entity_poly.type
_entity_poly.pdbx_seq_one_letter_code
_entity_poly.pdbx_strand_id
1 'polypeptide(L)'
;MTSKKMNKYIASYFHKTEKILAKYNKNNVIVLQFFQRRDNSLLAGMQEVLDLLEKNTDTSKYIIRYLPDGTIINNLEVVLELEGHYHDFGKFEGLIDGILTRSTSIASNAYDCVQAAKGKNVIFMGDRADHYLMQEIDGRAVALAGIKSVSTEAQNILNNESTFGSVPHILIQNFGGNTAKAMQAYSELFPQNKIISLVDYHNNVIEQALESYKVLGNKLWGVRIDTSKNMVDHMFDNQEENPEHYGVNIEQVKNLRSALDKVGANDVKIVVSSGFNAAKIKKFEEADTPVDSYGVGAGIFKFVSSFSADAVLLNGKKEAKEGREYRPNPKLQIYHSKK
;
A
#
# COMPACT_ATOMS: atom_id res chain seq x y z
N MET A 1 16.43 8.04 16.64
CA MET A 1 16.89 9.45 16.69
C MET A 1 16.85 9.94 18.13
N THR A 2 17.75 10.83 18.53
CA THR A 2 17.68 11.56 19.80
C THR A 2 16.60 12.65 19.73
N SER A 3 15.98 13.02 20.86
CA SER A 3 14.95 14.08 20.94
C SER A 3 15.35 15.38 20.21
N LYS A 4 16.63 15.79 20.32
CA LYS A 4 17.17 16.98 19.63
C LYS A 4 17.13 16.90 18.10
N LYS A 5 17.22 15.70 17.51
CA LYS A 5 17.09 15.50 16.06
C LYS A 5 15.63 15.54 15.59
N MET A 6 14.66 15.30 16.48
CA MET A 6 13.23 15.30 16.14
C MET A 6 12.65 16.71 16.03
N ASN A 7 13.17 17.66 16.83
CA ASN A 7 12.68 19.05 16.84
C ASN A 7 12.68 19.75 15.48
N LYS A 8 13.58 19.35 14.55
CA LYS A 8 13.64 19.92 13.19
C LYS A 8 12.44 19.53 12.31
N TYR A 9 11.71 18.48 12.67
CA TYR A 9 10.52 18.01 11.97
C TYR A 9 9.22 18.56 12.58
N ILE A 10 9.30 19.32 13.68
CA ILE A 10 8.17 19.92 14.36
C ILE A 10 8.06 21.38 13.93
N ALA A 11 6.85 21.80 13.52
CA ALA A 11 6.60 23.17 13.11
C ALA A 11 6.93 24.17 14.24
N SER A 12 7.52 25.31 13.88
CA SER A 12 8.05 26.28 14.85
C SER A 12 7.01 26.83 15.82
N TYR A 13 5.74 26.90 15.41
CA TYR A 13 4.66 27.42 16.25
C TYR A 13 4.35 26.47 17.42
N PHE A 14 4.46 25.15 17.25
CA PHE A 14 4.25 24.19 18.35
C PHE A 14 5.25 24.38 19.49
N HIS A 15 6.53 24.63 19.17
CA HIS A 15 7.55 24.96 20.17
C HIS A 15 7.25 26.26 20.93
N LYS A 16 6.70 27.26 20.23
CA LYS A 16 6.30 28.52 20.86
C LYS A 16 5.08 28.33 21.76
N THR A 17 4.07 27.60 21.28
CA THR A 17 2.85 27.28 22.03
C THR A 17 3.16 26.50 23.29
N GLU A 18 4.01 25.48 23.23
CA GLU A 18 4.47 24.71 24.40
C GLU A 18 5.05 25.64 25.48
N LYS A 19 5.96 26.54 25.10
CA LYS A 19 6.57 27.51 26.03
C LYS A 19 5.57 28.50 26.62
N ILE A 20 4.64 29.00 25.80
CA ILE A 20 3.61 29.94 26.24
C ILE A 20 2.69 29.25 27.25
N LEU A 21 2.21 28.05 26.95
CA LEU A 21 1.31 27.30 27.83
C LEU A 21 2.02 26.84 29.11
N ALA A 22 3.27 26.39 29.03
CA ALA A 22 4.05 26.04 30.23
C ALA A 22 4.29 27.25 31.16
N LYS A 23 4.35 28.47 30.62
CA LYS A 23 4.54 29.69 31.42
C LYS A 23 3.21 30.23 31.98
N TYR A 24 2.21 30.41 31.14
CA TYR A 24 0.99 31.14 31.49
C TYR A 24 -0.17 30.24 31.89
N ASN A 25 -0.19 28.97 31.46
CA ASN A 25 -1.27 28.03 31.68
C ASN A 25 -0.73 26.64 32.08
N LYS A 26 0.22 26.58 33.03
CA LYS A 26 1.00 25.36 33.32
C LYS A 26 0.17 24.14 33.76
N ASN A 27 -1.02 24.33 34.34
CA ASN A 27 -1.88 23.26 34.81
C ASN A 27 -3.02 22.95 33.82
N ASN A 28 -2.88 23.33 32.55
CA ASN A 28 -3.89 23.02 31.54
C ASN A 28 -4.03 21.50 31.40
N VAL A 29 -5.26 20.99 31.38
CA VAL A 29 -5.54 19.61 30.96
C VAL A 29 -6.32 19.70 29.66
N ILE A 30 -5.71 19.29 28.56
CA ILE A 30 -6.30 19.31 27.22
C ILE A 30 -6.63 17.89 26.80
N VAL A 31 -7.80 17.73 26.18
CA VAL A 31 -8.12 16.54 25.39
C VAL A 31 -7.97 16.88 23.91
N LEU A 32 -7.04 16.19 23.24
CA LEU A 32 -6.72 16.32 21.82
C LEU A 32 -7.17 15.06 21.08
N GLN A 33 -8.03 15.18 20.08
CA GLN A 33 -8.59 14.06 19.32
C GLN A 33 -8.12 14.06 17.87
N PHE A 34 -7.67 12.92 17.37
CA PHE A 34 -7.22 12.71 15.99
C PHE A 34 -8.23 11.88 15.20
N PHE A 35 -8.55 12.32 13.98
CA PHE A 35 -9.53 11.69 13.11
C PHE A 35 -9.27 12.02 11.64
N GLN A 36 -9.93 11.30 10.75
CA GLN A 36 -9.85 11.48 9.29
C GLN A 36 -11.26 11.55 8.67
N ARG A 37 -11.39 11.81 7.36
CA ARG A 37 -12.66 12.21 6.70
C ARG A 37 -13.22 11.24 5.65
N ARG A 38 -12.71 10.02 5.60
CA ARG A 38 -13.07 8.98 4.64
C ARG A 38 -13.74 7.81 5.38
N ASP A 39 -14.82 7.27 4.84
CA ASP A 39 -15.41 6.03 5.35
C ASP A 39 -14.64 4.79 4.90
N ASN A 40 -14.69 3.73 5.71
CA ASN A 40 -14.06 2.45 5.43
C ASN A 40 -12.54 2.54 5.17
N SER A 41 -11.83 3.34 5.95
CA SER A 41 -10.37 3.39 5.93
C SER A 41 -9.79 2.30 6.83
N LEU A 42 -8.75 1.61 6.38
CA LEU A 42 -7.99 0.67 7.20
C LEU A 42 -6.92 1.45 7.97
N LEU A 43 -7.13 1.66 9.27
CA LEU A 43 -6.20 2.38 10.15
C LEU A 43 -4.83 1.70 10.15
N ALA A 44 -3.78 2.49 9.92
CA ALA A 44 -2.40 2.04 10.00
C ALA A 44 -1.47 3.15 10.48
N GLY A 45 -0.34 2.78 11.08
CA GLY A 45 0.67 3.68 11.60
C GLY A 45 0.51 4.02 13.08
N MET A 46 -0.50 3.47 13.77
CA MET A 46 -0.72 3.71 15.18
C MET A 46 0.41 3.16 16.05
N GLN A 47 0.98 1.98 15.72
CA GLN A 47 2.13 1.49 16.48
C GLN A 47 3.33 2.45 16.37
N GLU A 48 3.56 3.05 15.20
CA GLU A 48 4.62 4.05 15.01
C GLU A 48 4.34 5.34 15.82
N VAL A 49 3.08 5.75 15.94
CA VAL A 49 2.67 6.86 16.81
C VAL A 49 2.93 6.54 18.29
N LEU A 50 2.56 5.35 18.76
CA LEU A 50 2.80 4.94 20.14
C LEU A 50 4.31 4.89 20.44
N ASP A 51 5.11 4.33 19.53
CA ASP A 51 6.58 4.31 19.65
C ASP A 51 7.18 5.72 19.64
N LEU A 52 6.64 6.63 18.81
CA LEU A 52 7.03 8.04 18.78
C LEU A 52 6.80 8.69 20.15
N LEU A 53 5.61 8.50 20.73
CA LEU A 53 5.25 9.06 22.03
C LEU A 53 6.10 8.46 23.16
N GLU A 54 6.19 7.13 23.26
CA GLU A 54 6.94 6.43 24.33
C GLU A 54 8.45 6.75 24.32
N LYS A 55 9.01 7.02 23.14
CA LYS A 55 10.43 7.35 22.99
C LYS A 55 10.75 8.81 23.27
N ASN A 56 9.81 9.73 23.03
CA ASN A 56 10.08 11.16 23.03
C ASN A 56 9.32 11.96 24.11
N THR A 57 8.46 11.29 24.89
CA THR A 57 7.67 11.89 25.98
C THR A 57 7.73 11.01 27.23
N ASP A 58 7.21 11.53 28.33
CA ASP A 58 6.92 10.76 29.55
C ASP A 58 5.43 10.38 29.56
N THR A 59 5.14 9.19 29.04
CA THR A 59 3.76 8.67 28.85
C THR A 59 3.04 8.38 30.16
N SER A 60 3.71 8.49 31.32
CA SER A 60 3.06 8.39 32.63
C SER A 60 2.30 9.66 33.04
N LYS A 61 2.56 10.79 32.37
CA LYS A 61 2.00 12.12 32.71
C LYS A 61 0.67 12.45 32.02
N TYR A 62 0.26 11.63 31.07
CA TYR A 62 -0.93 11.87 30.28
C TYR A 62 -1.54 10.53 29.84
N ILE A 63 -2.83 10.55 29.52
CA ILE A 63 -3.57 9.37 29.10
C ILE A 63 -3.54 9.29 27.57
N ILE A 64 -3.27 8.10 27.05
CA ILE A 64 -3.32 7.80 25.62
C ILE A 64 -4.45 6.78 25.41
N ARG A 65 -5.45 7.13 24.61
CA ARG A 65 -6.51 6.21 24.18
C ARG A 65 -6.47 6.06 22.67
N TYR A 66 -6.50 4.84 22.14
CA TYR A 66 -6.26 4.61 20.71
C TYR A 66 -7.05 3.43 20.13
N LEU A 67 -7.21 3.40 18.81
CA LEU A 67 -7.64 2.21 18.07
C LEU A 67 -6.41 1.47 17.51
N PRO A 68 -6.35 0.14 17.58
CA PRO A 68 -5.21 -0.61 17.05
C PRO A 68 -5.13 -0.56 15.52
N ASP A 69 -3.91 -0.70 14.99
CA ASP A 69 -3.68 -0.90 13.55
C ASP A 69 -4.52 -2.08 13.03
N GLY A 70 -5.02 -1.94 11.80
CA GLY A 70 -5.93 -2.91 11.17
C GLY A 70 -7.41 -2.69 11.47
N THR A 71 -7.77 -1.69 12.28
CA THR A 71 -9.18 -1.33 12.52
C THR A 71 -9.77 -0.63 11.29
N ILE A 72 -10.97 -1.04 10.86
CA ILE A 72 -11.76 -0.26 9.87
C ILE A 72 -12.41 0.93 10.58
N ILE A 73 -12.05 2.14 10.15
CA ILE A 73 -12.50 3.40 10.72
C ILE A 73 -13.34 4.18 9.72
N ASN A 74 -14.22 5.03 10.24
CA ASN A 74 -15.13 5.84 9.44
C ASN A 74 -14.83 7.33 9.52
N ASN A 75 -15.53 8.09 8.68
CA ASN A 75 -15.48 9.54 8.65
C ASN A 75 -15.68 10.10 10.07
N LEU A 76 -14.73 10.94 10.50
CA LEU A 76 -14.72 11.63 11.79
C LEU A 76 -14.65 10.73 13.03
N GLU A 77 -14.43 9.42 12.86
CA GLU A 77 -14.20 8.50 13.98
C GLU A 77 -12.85 8.82 14.64
N VAL A 78 -12.87 9.07 15.95
CA VAL A 78 -11.67 9.38 16.73
C VAL A 78 -10.82 8.11 16.86
N VAL A 79 -9.57 8.16 16.40
CA VAL A 79 -8.66 7.01 16.42
C VAL A 79 -7.60 7.10 17.51
N LEU A 80 -7.31 8.32 17.96
CA LEU A 80 -6.36 8.61 19.02
C LEU A 80 -6.88 9.80 19.82
N GLU A 81 -6.81 9.67 21.13
CA GLU A 81 -7.11 10.73 22.08
C GLU A 81 -5.96 10.84 23.08
N LEU A 82 -5.46 12.05 23.25
CA LEU A 82 -4.42 12.40 24.21
C LEU A 82 -5.01 13.34 25.26
N GLU A 83 -4.94 12.97 26.53
CA GLU A 83 -5.47 13.75 27.65
C GLU A 83 -4.39 14.02 28.69
N GLY A 84 -4.06 15.30 28.91
CA GLY A 84 -3.07 15.70 29.91
C GLY A 84 -2.59 17.12 29.68
N HIS A 85 -1.44 17.48 30.24
CA HIS A 85 -0.88 18.80 29.97
C HIS A 85 -0.35 18.88 28.53
N TYR A 86 -0.72 19.95 27.83
CA TYR A 86 -0.31 20.13 26.43
C TYR A 86 1.20 20.05 26.22
N HIS A 87 1.99 20.56 27.17
CA HIS A 87 3.46 20.57 27.06
C HIS A 87 4.11 19.19 27.22
N ASP A 88 3.36 18.16 27.61
CA ASP A 88 3.87 16.80 27.70
C ASP A 88 3.81 16.05 26.35
N PHE A 89 2.90 16.42 25.43
CA PHE A 89 2.70 15.71 24.15
C PHE A 89 2.38 16.59 22.93
N GLY A 90 1.78 17.77 23.12
CA GLY A 90 1.08 18.51 22.06
C GLY A 90 1.95 18.93 20.87
N LYS A 91 3.26 19.10 21.07
CA LYS A 91 4.18 19.46 19.96
C LYS A 91 4.34 18.38 18.90
N PHE A 92 3.93 17.13 19.17
CA PHE A 92 4.04 16.01 18.23
C PHE A 92 2.85 15.88 17.28
N GLU A 93 1.82 16.74 17.42
CA GLU A 93 0.59 16.72 16.62
C GLU A 93 0.83 16.53 15.12
N GLY A 94 1.62 17.41 14.48
CA GLY A 94 1.88 17.33 13.05
C GLY A 94 2.65 16.09 12.59
N LEU A 95 3.46 15.48 13.47
CA LEU A 95 4.14 14.21 13.17
C LEU A 95 3.15 13.04 13.21
N ILE A 96 2.26 13.04 14.20
CA ILE A 96 1.20 12.04 14.34
C ILE A 96 0.27 12.09 13.12
N ASP A 97 -0.19 13.28 12.73
CA ASP A 97 -1.02 13.47 11.53
C ASP A 97 -0.36 12.90 10.28
N GLY A 98 0.95 13.17 10.09
CA GLY A 98 1.71 12.67 8.94
C GLY A 98 1.83 11.14 8.91
N ILE A 99 2.16 10.53 10.05
CA ILE A 99 2.27 9.07 10.18
C ILE A 99 0.93 8.40 9.85
N LEU A 100 -0.15 8.84 10.51
CA LEU A 100 -1.48 8.24 10.32
C LEU A 100 -2.00 8.47 8.89
N THR A 101 -1.84 9.68 8.34
CA THR A 101 -2.25 10.04 6.97
C THR A 101 -1.62 9.11 5.94
N ARG A 102 -0.29 8.95 5.99
CA ARG A 102 0.43 8.13 5.01
C ARG A 102 0.04 6.67 5.15
N SER A 103 0.25 6.09 6.33
CA SER A 103 0.12 4.66 6.55
C SER A 103 -1.32 4.19 6.34
N THR A 104 -2.31 4.93 6.87
CA THR A 104 -3.74 4.62 6.65
C THR A 104 -4.12 4.74 5.19
N SER A 105 -3.58 5.72 4.44
CA SER A 105 -3.88 5.85 3.01
C SER A 105 -3.38 4.64 2.20
N ILE A 106 -2.14 4.23 2.44
CA ILE A 106 -1.52 3.07 1.77
C ILE A 106 -2.27 1.79 2.14
N ALA A 107 -2.52 1.56 3.43
CA ALA A 107 -3.25 0.40 3.93
C ALA A 107 -4.68 0.35 3.35
N SER A 108 -5.40 1.47 3.30
CA SER A 108 -6.76 1.52 2.76
C SER A 108 -6.79 1.23 1.26
N ASN A 109 -5.89 1.82 0.46
CA ASN A 109 -5.86 1.55 -0.98
C ASN A 109 -5.49 0.09 -1.27
N ALA A 110 -4.56 -0.49 -0.50
CA ALA A 110 -4.22 -1.90 -0.59
C ALA A 110 -5.42 -2.79 -0.20
N TYR A 111 -6.14 -2.44 0.87
CA TYR A 111 -7.34 -3.14 1.31
C TYR A 111 -8.42 -3.13 0.23
N ASP A 112 -8.69 -1.99 -0.39
CA ASP A 112 -9.64 -1.87 -1.49
C ASP A 112 -9.25 -2.78 -2.68
N CYS A 113 -7.94 -2.89 -2.98
CA CYS A 113 -7.44 -3.80 -4.02
C CYS A 113 -7.65 -5.27 -3.66
N VAL A 114 -7.39 -5.66 -2.41
CA VAL A 114 -7.60 -7.02 -1.91
C VAL A 114 -9.08 -7.40 -1.93
N GLN A 115 -9.97 -6.50 -1.50
CA GLN A 115 -11.42 -6.73 -1.59
C GLN A 115 -11.88 -6.85 -3.05
N ALA A 116 -11.38 -5.99 -3.93
CA ALA A 116 -11.70 -6.03 -5.36
C ALA A 116 -11.25 -7.34 -6.03
N ALA A 117 -10.15 -7.96 -5.55
CA ALA A 117 -9.56 -9.16 -6.14
C ALA A 117 -10.30 -10.46 -5.77
N LYS A 118 -11.37 -10.42 -4.94
CA LYS A 118 -12.23 -11.57 -4.60
C LYS A 118 -11.46 -12.84 -4.17
N GLY A 119 -10.39 -12.66 -3.38
CA GLY A 119 -9.56 -13.75 -2.87
C GLY A 119 -8.37 -14.16 -3.75
N LYS A 120 -8.23 -13.58 -4.95
CA LYS A 120 -7.03 -13.72 -5.77
C LYS A 120 -5.86 -12.93 -5.19
N ASN A 121 -4.64 -13.37 -5.52
CA ASN A 121 -3.44 -12.77 -4.98
C ASN A 121 -3.23 -11.34 -5.51
N VAL A 122 -2.92 -10.42 -4.59
CA VAL A 122 -2.49 -9.06 -4.93
C VAL A 122 -1.02 -8.94 -4.55
N ILE A 123 -0.20 -8.49 -5.48
CA ILE A 123 1.24 -8.33 -5.32
C ILE A 123 1.53 -6.83 -5.20
N PHE A 124 2.18 -6.42 -4.12
CA PHE A 124 2.62 -5.04 -3.95
C PHE A 124 3.91 -4.78 -4.72
N MET A 125 3.77 -4.06 -5.83
CA MET A 125 4.87 -3.63 -6.72
C MET A 125 5.19 -2.14 -6.54
N GLY A 126 5.21 -1.70 -5.28
CA GLY A 126 5.35 -0.30 -4.90
C GLY A 126 6.78 0.20 -4.70
N ASP A 127 7.79 -0.65 -4.91
CA ASP A 127 9.20 -0.42 -4.57
C ASP A 127 9.81 0.86 -5.18
N ARG A 128 9.26 1.29 -6.30
CA ARG A 128 9.71 2.44 -7.11
C ARG A 128 8.75 3.62 -7.09
N ALA A 129 7.62 3.52 -6.39
CA ALA A 129 6.58 4.54 -6.40
C ALA A 129 6.83 5.67 -5.39
N ASP A 130 7.79 5.49 -4.49
CA ASP A 130 8.18 6.47 -3.47
C ASP A 130 9.67 6.34 -3.11
N HIS A 131 10.14 7.19 -2.19
CA HIS A 131 11.48 7.17 -1.66
C HIS A 131 11.78 5.83 -0.96
N TYR A 132 12.89 5.19 -1.33
CA TYR A 132 13.23 3.81 -0.92
C TYR A 132 13.21 3.57 0.60
N LEU A 133 13.54 4.57 1.42
CA LEU A 133 13.47 4.49 2.89
C LEU A 133 12.07 4.22 3.45
N MET A 134 11.01 4.41 2.64
CA MET A 134 9.64 4.15 3.05
C MET A 134 9.22 2.68 2.87
N GLN A 135 10.01 1.85 2.18
CA GLN A 135 9.60 0.49 1.83
C GLN A 135 9.19 -0.38 3.02
N GLU A 136 9.87 -0.26 4.18
CA GLU A 136 9.47 -1.00 5.39
C GLU A 136 8.15 -0.50 5.99
N ILE A 137 7.94 0.82 5.98
CA ILE A 137 6.71 1.45 6.49
C ILE A 137 5.53 1.07 5.57
N ASP A 138 5.74 1.16 4.27
CA ASP A 138 4.75 0.81 3.26
C ASP A 138 4.45 -0.70 3.29
N GLY A 139 5.48 -1.53 3.49
CA GLY A 139 5.37 -2.98 3.70
C GLY A 139 4.48 -3.34 4.89
N ARG A 140 4.66 -2.67 6.05
CA ARG A 140 3.77 -2.82 7.21
C ARG A 140 2.32 -2.46 6.88
N ALA A 141 2.10 -1.34 6.17
CA ALA A 141 0.77 -0.86 5.83
C ALA A 141 0.03 -1.84 4.89
N VAL A 142 0.68 -2.35 3.84
CA VAL A 142 0.04 -3.30 2.91
C VAL A 142 -0.13 -4.70 3.52
N ALA A 143 0.73 -5.10 4.46
CA ALA A 143 0.57 -6.36 5.18
C ALA A 143 -0.72 -6.38 6.03
N LEU A 144 -1.07 -5.25 6.67
CA LEU A 144 -2.34 -5.10 7.39
C LEU A 144 -3.56 -5.30 6.48
N ALA A 145 -3.45 -4.91 5.21
CA ALA A 145 -4.50 -5.11 4.20
C ALA A 145 -4.62 -6.57 3.71
N GLY A 146 -3.72 -7.47 4.14
CA GLY A 146 -3.69 -8.86 3.73
C GLY A 146 -2.80 -9.16 2.52
N ILE A 147 -2.03 -8.19 2.03
CA ILE A 147 -1.05 -8.43 0.96
C ILE A 147 0.16 -9.17 1.53
N LYS A 148 0.48 -10.32 0.95
CA LYS A 148 1.61 -11.17 1.37
C LYS A 148 2.77 -11.14 0.38
N SER A 149 2.49 -10.95 -0.91
CA SER A 149 3.49 -10.92 -1.97
C SER A 149 3.97 -9.50 -2.24
N VAL A 150 5.28 -9.29 -2.20
CA VAL A 150 5.92 -7.97 -2.33
C VAL A 150 7.15 -8.06 -3.24
N SER A 151 7.64 -6.93 -3.76
CA SER A 151 8.77 -6.88 -4.70
C SER A 151 10.16 -6.93 -4.03
N THR A 152 10.28 -6.49 -2.77
CA THR A 152 11.59 -6.33 -2.12
C THR A 152 11.61 -6.95 -0.72
N GLU A 153 12.80 -7.30 -0.25
CA GLU A 153 13.02 -7.77 1.11
C GLU A 153 12.60 -6.72 2.15
N ALA A 154 12.89 -5.44 1.92
CA ALA A 154 12.49 -4.35 2.81
C ALA A 154 10.96 -4.23 2.96
N GLN A 155 10.20 -4.54 1.91
CA GLN A 155 8.73 -4.60 1.97
C GLN A 155 8.23 -5.86 2.69
N ASN A 156 9.04 -6.92 2.77
CA ASN A 156 8.65 -8.24 3.27
C ASN A 156 8.71 -8.32 4.80
N ILE A 157 7.92 -7.48 5.47
CA ILE A 157 7.88 -7.41 6.94
C ILE A 157 7.36 -8.72 7.57
N LEU A 158 6.60 -9.51 6.81
CA LEU A 158 6.09 -10.81 7.26
C LEU A 158 7.14 -11.94 7.18
N ASN A 159 8.33 -11.68 6.63
CA ASN A 159 9.39 -12.67 6.41
C ASN A 159 8.89 -13.95 5.73
N ASN A 160 7.96 -13.82 4.80
CA ASN A 160 7.42 -14.97 4.07
C ASN A 160 8.28 -15.27 2.83
N GLU A 161 8.25 -16.50 2.33
CA GLU A 161 8.99 -16.90 1.12
C GLU A 161 8.45 -16.25 -0.17
N SER A 162 7.42 -15.40 -0.10
CA SER A 162 6.64 -14.93 -1.23
C SER A 162 7.10 -13.58 -1.79
N THR A 163 8.41 -13.29 -1.76
CA THR A 163 8.95 -12.22 -2.60
C THR A 163 8.66 -12.56 -4.06
N PHE A 164 7.78 -11.78 -4.69
CA PHE A 164 7.42 -11.99 -6.08
C PHE A 164 8.58 -11.53 -6.96
N GLY A 165 9.08 -12.43 -7.81
CA GLY A 165 10.06 -12.11 -8.82
C GLY A 165 9.64 -12.69 -10.17
N SER A 166 9.15 -11.84 -11.07
CA SER A 166 9.18 -12.17 -12.50
C SER A 166 10.51 -11.72 -13.10
N VAL A 167 10.62 -11.74 -14.42
CA VAL A 167 11.74 -11.11 -15.13
C VAL A 167 11.45 -9.63 -15.41
N PRO A 168 12.45 -8.73 -15.36
CA PRO A 168 12.33 -7.35 -15.86
C PRO A 168 12.62 -7.27 -17.37
N HIS A 169 12.08 -6.25 -18.08
CA HIS A 169 12.30 -6.06 -19.53
C HIS A 169 13.78 -6.04 -19.95
N ILE A 170 14.67 -5.53 -19.08
CA ILE A 170 16.12 -5.48 -19.33
C ILE A 170 16.74 -6.86 -19.57
N LEU A 171 16.17 -7.93 -18.98
CA LEU A 171 16.65 -9.29 -19.25
C LEU A 171 16.41 -9.65 -20.72
N ILE A 172 15.17 -9.49 -21.19
CA ILE A 172 14.79 -9.80 -22.58
C ILE A 172 15.57 -8.92 -23.56
N GLN A 173 15.79 -7.65 -23.22
CA GLN A 173 16.62 -6.73 -24.00
C GLN A 173 18.05 -7.28 -24.21
N ASN A 174 18.68 -7.83 -23.17
CA ASN A 174 20.04 -8.38 -23.25
C ASN A 174 20.13 -9.71 -24.03
N PHE A 175 18.99 -10.32 -24.37
CA PHE A 175 18.89 -11.44 -25.32
C PHE A 175 18.43 -10.98 -26.71
N GLY A 176 18.55 -9.68 -27.03
CA GLY A 176 18.18 -9.11 -28.32
C GLY A 176 16.68 -9.15 -28.58
N GLY A 177 15.86 -9.02 -27.53
CA GLY A 177 14.40 -9.11 -27.63
C GLY A 177 13.88 -10.55 -27.72
N ASN A 178 14.73 -11.57 -27.58
CA ASN A 178 14.31 -12.96 -27.69
C ASN A 178 13.82 -13.50 -26.33
N THR A 179 12.50 -13.57 -26.15
CA THR A 179 11.85 -14.04 -24.92
C THR A 179 12.23 -15.48 -24.58
N ALA A 180 12.20 -16.38 -25.56
CA ALA A 180 12.52 -17.79 -25.37
C ALA A 180 13.95 -18.01 -24.86
N LYS A 181 14.95 -17.36 -25.46
CA LYS A 181 16.35 -17.45 -25.03
C LYS A 181 16.55 -16.90 -23.62
N ALA A 182 15.90 -15.78 -23.29
CA ALA A 182 15.95 -15.22 -21.94
C ALA A 182 15.33 -16.19 -20.91
N MET A 183 14.21 -16.82 -21.22
CA MET A 183 13.54 -17.77 -20.34
C MET A 183 14.33 -19.06 -20.17
N GLN A 184 14.93 -19.56 -21.25
CA GLN A 184 15.84 -20.70 -21.21
C GLN A 184 17.02 -20.43 -20.28
N ALA A 185 17.70 -19.30 -20.45
CA ALA A 185 18.82 -18.92 -19.59
C ALA A 185 18.40 -18.76 -18.12
N TYR A 186 17.21 -18.20 -17.86
CA TYR A 186 16.66 -18.13 -16.49
C TYR A 186 16.47 -19.52 -15.90
N SER A 187 15.87 -20.46 -16.65
CA SER A 187 15.62 -21.82 -16.17
C SER A 187 16.89 -22.62 -15.95
N GLU A 188 17.95 -22.38 -16.72
CA GLU A 188 19.24 -23.05 -16.56
C GLU A 188 19.95 -22.59 -15.28
N LEU A 189 19.92 -21.29 -15.00
CA LEU A 189 20.60 -20.71 -13.84
C LEU A 189 19.80 -20.85 -12.53
N PHE A 190 18.47 -20.80 -12.61
CA PHE A 190 17.57 -20.84 -11.45
C PHE A 190 16.51 -21.95 -11.58
N PRO A 191 16.91 -23.23 -11.67
CA PRO A 191 16.01 -24.34 -11.99
C PRO A 191 14.93 -24.63 -10.94
N GLN A 192 15.09 -24.11 -9.71
CA GLN A 192 14.13 -24.29 -8.61
C GLN A 192 13.14 -23.13 -8.47
N ASN A 193 13.35 -22.03 -9.21
CA ASN A 193 12.48 -20.86 -9.11
C ASN A 193 11.18 -21.07 -9.90
N LYS A 194 10.09 -20.48 -9.41
CA LYS A 194 8.87 -20.31 -10.20
C LYS A 194 9.14 -19.29 -11.29
N ILE A 195 9.14 -19.73 -12.54
CA ILE A 195 9.46 -18.85 -13.68
C ILE A 195 8.18 -18.16 -14.17
N ILE A 196 8.19 -16.83 -14.12
CA ILE A 196 7.12 -15.97 -14.63
C ILE A 196 7.67 -15.14 -15.80
N SER A 197 7.31 -15.53 -17.02
CA SER A 197 7.79 -14.86 -18.24
C SER A 197 7.07 -13.52 -18.44
N LEU A 198 7.82 -12.47 -18.78
CA LEU A 198 7.26 -11.17 -19.14
C LEU A 198 7.01 -11.13 -20.64
N VAL A 199 5.76 -10.96 -21.06
CA VAL A 199 5.32 -11.27 -22.44
C VAL A 199 4.89 -10.06 -23.26
N ASP A 200 5.11 -8.84 -22.76
CA ASP A 200 4.73 -7.59 -23.46
C ASP A 200 5.90 -6.88 -24.16
N TYR A 201 7.10 -7.48 -24.23
CA TYR A 201 8.30 -6.80 -24.78
C TYR A 201 8.11 -6.29 -26.21
N HIS A 202 7.47 -7.08 -27.08
CA HIS A 202 7.08 -6.70 -28.44
C HIS A 202 5.58 -6.37 -28.55
N ASN A 203 4.85 -6.38 -27.43
CA ASN A 203 3.38 -6.30 -27.41
C ASN A 203 2.70 -7.31 -28.37
N ASN A 204 3.26 -8.52 -28.46
CA ASN A 204 2.56 -9.69 -29.00
C ASN A 204 2.49 -10.75 -27.90
N VAL A 205 1.58 -10.54 -26.95
CA VAL A 205 1.52 -11.28 -25.70
C VAL A 205 1.28 -12.78 -25.90
N ILE A 206 0.48 -13.14 -26.90
CA ILE A 206 0.22 -14.55 -27.23
C ILE A 206 1.49 -15.21 -27.77
N GLU A 207 2.14 -14.59 -28.76
CA GLU A 207 3.35 -15.17 -29.36
C GLU A 207 4.45 -15.37 -28.31
N GLN A 208 4.75 -14.34 -27.52
CA GLN A 208 5.82 -14.41 -26.51
C GLN A 208 5.52 -15.39 -25.37
N ALA A 209 4.24 -15.58 -25.02
CA ALA A 209 3.83 -16.60 -24.05
C ALA A 209 4.06 -18.01 -24.61
N LEU A 210 3.70 -18.25 -25.87
CA LEU A 210 3.89 -19.55 -26.53
C LEU A 210 5.37 -19.86 -26.78
N GLU A 211 6.18 -18.86 -27.13
CA GLU A 211 7.64 -18.97 -27.20
C GLU A 211 8.25 -19.43 -25.87
N SER A 212 7.81 -18.81 -24.77
CA SER A 212 8.24 -19.16 -23.42
C SER A 212 7.84 -20.59 -23.05
N TYR A 213 6.59 -20.97 -23.35
CA TYR A 213 6.09 -22.32 -23.08
C TYR A 213 6.81 -23.38 -23.92
N LYS A 214 7.16 -23.09 -25.17
CA LYS A 214 7.89 -24.02 -26.04
C LYS A 214 9.24 -24.45 -25.48
N VAL A 215 9.97 -23.55 -24.81
CA VAL A 215 11.30 -23.85 -24.26
C VAL A 215 11.28 -24.33 -22.82
N LEU A 216 10.25 -23.96 -22.03
CA LEU A 216 10.15 -24.33 -20.62
C LEU A 216 9.20 -25.51 -20.35
N GLY A 217 8.19 -25.72 -21.20
CA GLY A 217 7.09 -26.64 -20.96
C GLY A 217 6.49 -26.45 -19.56
N ASN A 218 6.43 -27.54 -18.80
CA ASN A 218 5.86 -27.56 -17.44
C ASN A 218 6.67 -26.77 -16.41
N LYS A 219 7.86 -26.27 -16.74
CA LYS A 219 8.64 -25.37 -15.86
C LYS A 219 8.13 -23.93 -15.90
N LEU A 220 7.34 -23.55 -16.91
CA LEU A 220 6.71 -22.23 -16.96
C LEU A 220 5.59 -22.18 -15.92
N TRP A 221 5.85 -21.50 -14.79
CA TRP A 221 4.84 -21.34 -13.76
C TRP A 221 3.74 -20.36 -14.18
N GLY A 222 4.12 -19.29 -14.87
CA GLY A 222 3.17 -18.28 -15.33
C GLY A 222 3.74 -17.29 -16.33
N VAL A 223 2.87 -16.39 -16.78
CA VAL A 223 3.18 -15.26 -17.63
C VAL A 223 2.70 -13.96 -16.98
N ARG A 224 3.43 -12.87 -17.18
CA ARG A 224 3.08 -11.52 -16.73
C ARG A 224 2.80 -10.63 -17.92
N ILE A 225 1.61 -10.04 -17.96
CA ILE A 225 1.23 -9.02 -18.94
C ILE A 225 1.43 -7.64 -18.31
N ASP A 226 2.26 -6.81 -18.93
CA ASP A 226 2.58 -5.45 -18.47
C ASP A 226 2.43 -4.38 -19.56
N THR A 227 1.63 -4.66 -20.60
CA THR A 227 1.37 -3.77 -21.74
C THR A 227 1.12 -2.32 -21.28
N SER A 228 1.92 -1.41 -21.82
CA SER A 228 1.86 0.01 -21.49
C SER A 228 0.50 0.61 -21.86
N LYS A 229 -0.02 1.53 -21.03
CA LYS A 229 -1.29 2.23 -21.25
C LYS A 229 -1.39 3.00 -22.58
N ASN A 230 -0.27 3.24 -23.27
CA ASN A 230 -0.21 3.95 -24.54
C ASN A 230 -0.01 3.00 -25.73
N MET A 231 -0.03 1.69 -25.51
CA MET A 231 0.18 0.67 -26.52
C MET A 231 -1.07 -0.19 -26.67
N VAL A 232 -1.29 -0.64 -27.90
CA VAL A 232 -2.24 -1.70 -28.25
C VAL A 232 -1.41 -2.93 -28.62
N ASP A 233 -1.85 -4.11 -28.18
CA ASP A 233 -1.20 -5.37 -28.53
C ASP A 233 -1.49 -5.77 -29.98
N HIS A 234 -0.51 -6.38 -30.64
CA HIS A 234 -0.59 -6.79 -32.05
C HIS A 234 -1.75 -7.75 -32.36
N MET A 235 -2.32 -8.43 -31.35
CA MET A 235 -3.55 -9.21 -31.54
C MET A 235 -4.75 -8.37 -32.01
N PHE A 236 -4.70 -7.04 -31.89
CA PHE A 236 -5.75 -6.11 -32.30
C PHE A 236 -5.44 -5.35 -33.60
N ASP A 237 -4.29 -5.57 -34.25
CA ASP A 237 -3.83 -4.78 -35.42
C ASP A 237 -4.83 -4.74 -36.59
N ASN A 238 -5.65 -5.79 -36.75
CA ASN A 238 -6.64 -5.90 -37.83
C ASN A 238 -8.06 -5.55 -37.39
N GLN A 239 -8.22 -4.85 -36.25
CA GLN A 239 -9.51 -4.39 -35.73
C GLN A 239 -9.62 -2.87 -35.86
N GLU A 240 -10.84 -2.34 -35.84
CA GLU A 240 -11.06 -0.90 -35.75
C GLU A 240 -10.48 -0.35 -34.43
N GLU A 241 -9.96 0.88 -34.45
CA GLU A 241 -9.38 1.50 -33.27
C GLU A 241 -10.38 1.56 -32.12
N ASN A 242 -10.02 0.94 -31.00
CA ASN A 242 -10.83 0.92 -29.80
C ASN A 242 -9.98 1.36 -28.60
N PRO A 243 -10.33 2.48 -27.92
CA PRO A 243 -9.64 2.94 -26.73
C PRO A 243 -9.55 1.89 -25.61
N GLU A 244 -10.46 0.92 -25.54
CA GLU A 244 -10.43 -0.16 -24.55
C GLU A 244 -9.34 -1.22 -24.81
N HIS A 245 -8.69 -1.20 -25.98
CA HIS A 245 -7.56 -2.08 -26.31
C HIS A 245 -6.21 -1.55 -25.81
N TYR A 246 -6.16 -0.32 -25.27
CA TYR A 246 -4.94 0.28 -24.76
C TYR A 246 -4.52 -0.26 -23.38
N GLY A 247 -3.25 -0.64 -23.27
CA GLY A 247 -2.69 -1.27 -22.08
C GLY A 247 -3.29 -2.63 -21.77
N VAL A 248 -2.98 -3.15 -20.58
CA VAL A 248 -3.53 -4.44 -20.15
C VAL A 248 -5.05 -4.35 -20.02
N ASN A 249 -5.76 -5.16 -20.81
CA ASN A 249 -7.22 -5.15 -20.92
C ASN A 249 -7.83 -6.57 -20.84
N ILE A 250 -9.17 -6.64 -20.70
CA ILE A 250 -9.91 -7.90 -20.46
C ILE A 250 -9.82 -8.84 -21.65
N GLU A 251 -9.97 -8.31 -22.87
CA GLU A 251 -9.97 -9.12 -24.10
C GLU A 251 -8.60 -9.74 -24.34
N GLN A 252 -7.52 -8.97 -24.12
CA GLN A 252 -6.14 -9.45 -24.21
C GLN A 252 -5.88 -10.66 -23.31
N VAL A 253 -6.33 -10.61 -22.04
CA VAL A 253 -6.15 -11.71 -21.09
C VAL A 253 -6.97 -12.94 -21.48
N LYS A 254 -8.22 -12.77 -21.92
CA LYS A 254 -9.08 -13.88 -22.36
C LYS A 254 -8.50 -14.58 -23.60
N ASN A 255 -8.02 -13.81 -24.57
CA ASN A 255 -7.39 -14.33 -25.77
C ASN A 255 -6.09 -15.07 -25.45
N LEU A 256 -5.27 -14.54 -24.54
CA LEU A 256 -4.07 -15.22 -24.04
C LEU A 256 -4.40 -16.56 -23.38
N ARG A 257 -5.38 -16.59 -22.47
CA ARG A 257 -5.81 -17.82 -21.81
C ARG A 257 -6.25 -18.88 -22.81
N SER A 258 -7.09 -18.49 -23.78
CA SER A 258 -7.54 -19.38 -24.87
C SER A 258 -6.38 -19.92 -25.70
N ALA A 259 -5.38 -19.10 -26.02
CA ALA A 259 -4.21 -19.52 -26.77
C ALA A 259 -3.33 -20.53 -26.00
N LEU A 260 -3.10 -20.29 -24.70
CA LEU A 260 -2.39 -21.21 -23.82
C LEU A 260 -3.13 -22.55 -23.68
N ASP A 261 -4.46 -22.51 -23.54
CA ASP A 261 -5.27 -23.72 -23.40
C ASP A 261 -5.23 -24.61 -24.64
N LYS A 262 -5.21 -24.01 -25.85
CA LYS A 262 -5.11 -24.74 -27.12
C LYS A 262 -3.82 -25.56 -27.26
N VAL A 263 -2.75 -25.16 -26.58
CA VAL A 263 -1.46 -25.87 -26.61
C VAL A 263 -1.26 -26.76 -25.38
N GLY A 264 -2.29 -26.95 -24.55
CA GLY A 264 -2.24 -27.78 -23.34
C GLY A 264 -1.58 -27.11 -22.13
N ALA A 265 -1.33 -25.80 -22.17
CA ALA A 265 -0.71 -25.03 -21.09
C ALA A 265 -1.74 -24.57 -20.03
N ASN A 266 -2.70 -25.41 -19.68
CA ASN A 266 -3.86 -25.05 -18.87
C ASN A 266 -3.51 -24.58 -17.45
N ASP A 267 -2.40 -25.07 -16.89
CA ASP A 267 -1.96 -24.74 -15.53
C ASP A 267 -1.09 -23.47 -15.42
N VAL A 268 -0.66 -22.91 -16.57
CA VAL A 268 0.19 -21.70 -16.61
C VAL A 268 -0.58 -20.51 -16.07
N LYS A 269 -0.06 -19.87 -15.01
CA LYS A 269 -0.71 -18.74 -14.33
C LYS A 269 -0.62 -17.44 -15.12
N ILE A 270 -1.65 -16.59 -15.02
CA ILE A 270 -1.65 -15.25 -15.63
C ILE A 270 -1.58 -14.20 -14.51
N VAL A 271 -0.48 -13.44 -14.54
CA VAL A 271 -0.27 -12.26 -13.71
C VAL A 271 -0.47 -11.02 -14.58
N VAL A 272 -1.17 -10.01 -14.07
CA VAL A 272 -1.33 -8.73 -14.78
C VAL A 272 -0.78 -7.59 -13.93
N SER A 273 -0.10 -6.64 -14.56
CA SER A 273 0.39 -5.41 -13.94
C SER A 273 0.11 -4.20 -14.84
N SER A 274 0.79 -3.07 -14.64
CA SER A 274 0.57 -1.81 -15.36
C SER A 274 -0.77 -1.10 -15.01
N GLY A 275 -0.68 -0.14 -14.09
CA GLY A 275 -1.77 0.80 -13.80
C GLY A 275 -2.97 0.23 -13.05
N PHE A 276 -2.85 -0.97 -12.46
CA PHE A 276 -3.93 -1.54 -11.65
C PHE A 276 -4.16 -0.76 -10.35
N ASN A 277 -5.43 -0.75 -9.95
CA ASN A 277 -5.98 -0.23 -8.70
C ASN A 277 -7.31 -0.97 -8.44
N ALA A 278 -7.95 -0.72 -7.29
CA ALA A 278 -9.19 -1.39 -6.92
C ALA A 278 -10.29 -1.33 -8.00
N ALA A 279 -10.46 -0.19 -8.67
CA ALA A 279 -11.47 -0.04 -9.72
C ALA A 279 -11.15 -0.89 -10.97
N LYS A 280 -9.88 -0.92 -11.42
CA LYS A 280 -9.47 -1.75 -12.56
C LYS A 280 -9.55 -3.24 -12.22
N ILE A 281 -9.13 -3.64 -11.01
CA ILE A 281 -9.27 -5.03 -10.54
C ILE A 281 -10.74 -5.44 -10.55
N LYS A 282 -11.62 -4.62 -9.97
CA LYS A 282 -13.06 -4.87 -9.93
C LYS A 282 -13.65 -5.10 -11.33
N LYS A 283 -13.30 -4.27 -12.31
CA LYS A 283 -13.73 -4.47 -13.70
C LYS A 283 -13.31 -5.83 -14.28
N PHE A 284 -12.08 -6.27 -14.00
CA PHE A 284 -11.59 -7.56 -14.47
C PHE A 284 -12.32 -8.72 -13.80
N GLU A 285 -12.57 -8.61 -12.49
CA GLU A 285 -13.30 -9.60 -11.68
C GLU A 285 -14.81 -9.63 -11.94
N GLU A 286 -15.40 -8.54 -12.45
CA GLU A 286 -16.81 -8.51 -12.90
C GLU A 286 -16.98 -9.12 -14.29
N ALA A 287 -15.91 -9.15 -15.09
CA ALA A 287 -15.91 -9.73 -16.42
C ALA A 287 -15.42 -11.18 -16.46
N ASP A 288 -15.25 -11.82 -15.29
CA ASP A 288 -14.69 -13.18 -15.13
C ASP A 288 -13.39 -13.38 -15.92
N THR A 289 -12.49 -12.38 -15.83
CA THR A 289 -11.23 -12.40 -16.56
C THR A 289 -10.28 -13.43 -15.92
N PRO A 290 -9.63 -14.31 -16.71
CA PRO A 290 -8.78 -15.38 -16.19
C PRO A 290 -7.42 -14.86 -15.73
N VAL A 291 -7.42 -14.08 -14.64
CA VAL A 291 -6.24 -13.60 -13.92
C VAL A 291 -6.06 -14.41 -12.64
N ASP A 292 -4.83 -14.81 -12.34
CA ASP A 292 -4.47 -15.47 -11.08
C ASP A 292 -3.87 -14.49 -10.06
N SER A 293 -3.23 -13.40 -10.51
CA SER A 293 -2.64 -12.40 -9.62
C SER A 293 -2.59 -10.99 -10.22
N TYR A 294 -2.78 -9.98 -9.37
CA TYR A 294 -2.73 -8.56 -9.72
C TYR A 294 -1.50 -7.88 -9.13
N GLY A 295 -0.60 -7.39 -9.98
CA GLY A 295 0.51 -6.52 -9.61
C GLY A 295 0.06 -5.05 -9.50
N VAL A 296 0.17 -4.48 -8.30
CA VAL A 296 -0.29 -3.11 -8.00
C VAL A 296 0.88 -2.29 -7.45
N GLY A 297 1.22 -1.21 -8.16
CA GLY A 297 2.27 -0.27 -7.75
C GLY A 297 1.71 1.09 -7.36
N ALA A 298 1.96 2.11 -8.20
CA ALA A 298 1.58 3.51 -7.95
C ALA A 298 0.10 3.75 -7.61
N GLY A 299 -0.81 2.84 -7.98
CA GLY A 299 -2.23 2.91 -7.60
C GLY A 299 -2.48 2.95 -6.09
N ILE A 300 -1.56 2.39 -5.28
CA ILE A 300 -1.65 2.35 -3.81
C ILE A 300 -1.16 3.66 -3.15
N PHE A 301 -0.34 4.46 -3.82
CA PHE A 301 0.37 5.61 -3.22
C PHE A 301 -0.45 6.91 -3.21
N LYS A 302 -1.77 6.84 -3.42
CA LYS A 302 -2.64 8.01 -3.36
C LYS A 302 -3.03 8.31 -1.91
N PHE A 303 -2.83 9.53 -1.46
CA PHE A 303 -3.36 9.95 -0.16
C PHE A 303 -4.87 10.10 -0.22
N VAL A 304 -5.55 9.28 0.58
CA VAL A 304 -7.01 9.12 0.60
C VAL A 304 -7.58 9.32 2.01
N SER A 305 -6.73 9.30 3.03
CA SER A 305 -7.06 9.65 4.40
C SER A 305 -6.16 10.81 4.83
N SER A 306 -6.75 11.96 5.15
CA SER A 306 -6.05 13.09 5.75
C SER A 306 -6.47 13.22 7.21
N PHE A 307 -5.51 12.98 8.10
CA PHE A 307 -5.69 13.15 9.54
C PHE A 307 -5.51 14.61 9.94
N SER A 308 -6.25 14.97 10.98
CA SER A 308 -6.06 16.21 11.73
C SER A 308 -6.35 15.96 13.20
N ALA A 309 -5.72 16.74 14.06
CA ALA A 309 -6.07 16.83 15.46
C ALA A 309 -6.91 18.08 15.76
N ASP A 310 -7.79 17.99 16.74
CA ASP A 310 -8.46 19.16 17.32
C ASP A 310 -8.52 19.03 18.84
N ALA A 311 -8.19 20.12 19.55
CA ALA A 311 -8.39 20.23 20.99
C ALA A 311 -9.88 20.47 21.25
N VAL A 312 -10.47 19.68 22.14
CA VAL A 312 -11.93 19.61 22.31
C VAL A 312 -12.42 19.85 23.74
N LEU A 313 -11.55 19.61 24.73
CA LEU A 313 -11.81 19.91 26.13
C LEU A 313 -10.60 20.64 26.74
N LEU A 314 -10.88 21.63 27.58
CA LEU A 314 -9.89 22.33 28.42
C LEU A 314 -10.35 22.28 29.89
N ASN A 315 -9.55 21.68 30.76
CA ASN A 315 -9.82 21.54 32.19
C ASN A 315 -11.22 20.94 32.48
N GLY A 316 -11.60 19.93 31.69
CA GLY A 316 -12.90 19.26 31.79
C GLY A 316 -14.10 20.03 31.20
N LYS A 317 -13.88 21.24 30.65
CA LYS A 317 -14.92 22.04 29.99
C LYS A 317 -14.84 21.92 28.47
N LYS A 318 -16.00 21.94 27.81
CA LYS A 318 -16.08 22.02 26.34
C LYS A 318 -15.50 23.35 25.87
N GLU A 319 -14.35 23.28 25.21
CA GLU A 319 -13.62 24.42 24.67
C GLU A 319 -12.90 23.93 23.41
N ALA A 320 -13.43 24.29 22.26
CA ALA A 320 -12.97 23.79 20.96
C ALA A 320 -13.07 24.91 19.91
N LYS A 321 -12.29 24.78 18.84
CA LYS A 321 -12.44 25.61 17.64
C LYS A 321 -13.87 25.47 17.09
N GLU A 322 -14.45 26.56 16.56
CA GLU A 322 -15.78 26.50 15.94
C GLU A 322 -15.91 25.35 14.92
N GLY A 323 -17.04 24.64 14.99
CA GLY A 323 -17.30 23.45 14.19
C GLY A 323 -16.62 22.17 14.71
N ARG A 324 -15.93 22.23 15.85
CA ARG A 324 -15.34 21.08 16.54
C ARG A 324 -16.03 20.83 17.86
N GLU A 325 -16.08 19.56 18.25
CA GLU A 325 -16.67 19.12 19.50
C GLU A 325 -16.00 17.84 19.95
N TYR A 326 -16.11 17.55 21.26
CA TYR A 326 -15.69 16.27 21.80
C TYR A 326 -16.53 15.12 21.21
N ARG A 327 -15.86 14.13 20.63
CA ARG A 327 -16.51 12.94 20.05
C ARG A 327 -16.10 11.69 20.82
N PRO A 328 -17.00 11.07 21.61
CA PRO A 328 -16.65 9.85 22.31
C PRO A 328 -16.47 8.71 21.31
N ASN A 329 -15.44 7.89 21.50
CA ASN A 329 -15.30 6.61 20.82
C ASN A 329 -15.11 5.47 21.85
N PRO A 330 -16.15 4.66 22.11
CA PRO A 330 -16.09 3.60 23.11
C PRO A 330 -15.17 2.43 22.70
N LYS A 331 -14.70 2.38 21.45
CA LYS A 331 -13.77 1.34 20.97
C LYS A 331 -12.31 1.64 21.33
N LEU A 332 -12.01 2.86 21.81
CA LEU A 332 -10.65 3.25 22.18
C LEU A 332 -10.16 2.41 23.35
N GLN A 333 -8.93 1.92 23.22
CA GLN A 333 -8.21 1.18 24.25
C GLN A 333 -7.26 2.14 24.98
N ILE A 334 -7.11 1.96 26.29
CA ILE A 334 -6.11 2.72 27.05
C ILE A 334 -4.76 2.07 26.82
N TYR A 335 -3.78 2.87 26.39
CA TYR A 335 -2.41 2.41 26.28
C TYR A 335 -1.76 2.39 27.67
N HIS A 336 -1.17 1.25 28.01
CA HIS A 336 -0.35 1.09 29.21
C HIS A 336 1.11 0.95 28.76
N SER A 337 1.98 1.85 29.24
CA SER A 337 3.40 1.82 28.88
C SER A 337 4.04 0.50 29.30
N LYS A 338 5.03 0.06 28.53
CA LYS A 338 5.77 -1.18 28.78
C LYS A 338 6.96 -0.97 29.74
N LYS A 339 7.19 0.26 30.22
CA LYS A 339 8.31 0.63 31.08
C LYS A 339 8.02 0.51 32.56
#